data_AF-A0A2T2TWY4-F1
#
_entry.id   AF-A0A2T2TWY4-F1
#
_cell.length_a   1.000
_cell.length_b   1.000
_cell.length_c   1.000
_cell.angle_alpha   90.00
_cell.angle_beta   90.00
_cell.angle_gamma   90.00
#
_symmetry.space_group_name_H-M   'P 1'
#
loop_
_entity.id
_entity.type
_entity.pdbx_description
1 polymer ?
#
loop_
_entity_poly.entity_id
_entity_poly.type
_entity_poly.pdbx_seq_one_letter_code
_entity_poly.pdbx_strand_id
1 'polypeptide(L)'
;MQTIWLARHANRQDFVDPDWAKTADRPHDPALSTDGMGQARKLGRRVGTLGKAETLPPSTLADQFDRVQQGHDPCRTPTYPESRHESLARIGATGQCLADRYPDETLLLVGHGMTVLGVLHGLIGQDVPDPGCPLASLTRVVRRENDWHIRLRNDTSHLENGSRAADRLS
;
A
#
# COMPACT_ATOMS: atom_id res chain seq x y z
N MET A 1 20.34 -6.67 2.85
CA MET A 1 19.73 -5.53 2.10
C MET A 1 18.24 -5.80 2.01
N GLN A 2 17.43 -5.04 2.73
CA GLN A 2 15.98 -5.23 2.79
C GLN A 2 15.28 -4.42 1.70
N THR A 3 14.22 -4.94 1.10
CA THR A 3 13.37 -4.22 0.13
C THR A 3 11.94 -4.18 0.63
N ILE A 4 11.35 -2.98 0.62
CA ILE A 4 9.92 -2.77 0.91
C ILE A 4 9.28 -2.11 -0.29
N TRP A 5 8.24 -2.76 -0.80
CA TRP A 5 7.33 -2.23 -1.81
C TRP A 5 6.09 -1.67 -1.14
N LEU A 6 5.70 -0.46 -1.52
CA LEU A 6 4.50 0.23 -1.04
C LEU A 6 3.57 0.44 -2.23
N ALA A 7 2.32 0.02 -2.10
CA ALA A 7 1.31 0.21 -3.13
C ALA A 7 0.06 0.89 -2.58
N ARG A 8 -0.49 1.83 -3.37
CA ARG A 8 -1.84 2.35 -3.11
C ARG A 8 -2.88 1.45 -3.78
N HIS A 9 -4.04 1.31 -3.15
CA HIS A 9 -5.20 0.67 -3.77
C HIS A 9 -5.57 1.31 -5.12
N ALA A 10 -6.36 0.58 -5.91
CA ALA A 10 -6.85 1.02 -7.20
C ALA A 10 -8.13 1.88 -7.07
N ASN A 11 -8.69 2.32 -8.21
CA ASN A 11 -9.89 3.14 -8.26
C ASN A 11 -11.08 2.49 -7.55
N ARG A 12 -11.80 3.27 -6.75
CA ARG A 12 -12.93 2.85 -5.93
C ARG A 12 -14.26 3.21 -6.60
N GLN A 13 -15.32 2.51 -6.24
CA GLN A 13 -16.65 2.75 -6.80
C GLN A 13 -17.20 4.14 -6.46
N ASP A 14 -16.92 4.67 -5.27
CA ASP A 14 -17.32 6.01 -4.85
C ASP A 14 -16.59 7.14 -5.61
N PHE A 15 -15.48 6.84 -6.28
CA PHE A 15 -14.81 7.79 -7.18
C PHE A 15 -15.48 7.84 -8.56
N VAL A 16 -16.28 6.84 -8.89
CA VAL A 16 -17.02 6.73 -10.15
C VAL A 16 -18.46 7.19 -9.99
N ASP A 17 -19.08 6.87 -8.85
CA ASP A 17 -20.46 7.23 -8.52
C ASP A 17 -20.50 8.30 -7.40
N PRO A 18 -20.78 9.57 -7.73
CA PRO A 18 -20.90 10.65 -6.74
C PRO A 18 -22.03 10.43 -5.71
N ASP A 19 -23.02 9.59 -6.04
CA ASP A 19 -24.16 9.30 -5.19
C ASP A 19 -23.99 8.01 -4.38
N TRP A 20 -22.83 7.36 -4.45
CA TRP A 20 -22.51 6.11 -3.76
C TRP A 20 -22.98 6.08 -2.30
N ALA A 21 -22.66 7.13 -1.55
CA ALA A 21 -22.95 7.19 -0.12
C ALA A 21 -24.46 7.19 0.22
N LYS A 22 -25.33 7.51 -0.75
CA LYS A 22 -26.78 7.58 -0.54
C LYS A 22 -27.44 6.20 -0.52
N THR A 23 -26.87 5.22 -1.21
CA THR A 23 -27.50 3.92 -1.47
C THR A 23 -26.66 2.72 -1.03
N ALA A 24 -25.37 2.91 -0.76
CA ALA A 24 -24.48 1.83 -0.38
C ALA A 24 -24.69 1.35 1.07
N ASP A 25 -24.68 0.03 1.27
CA ASP A 25 -24.66 -0.59 2.60
C ASP A 25 -23.41 -0.20 3.42
N ARG A 26 -22.30 0.11 2.73
CA ARG A 26 -21.02 0.54 3.32
C ARG A 26 -20.48 1.80 2.64
N PRO A 27 -20.99 3.01 2.98
CA PRO A 27 -20.61 4.26 2.32
C PRO A 27 -19.11 4.58 2.37
N HIS A 28 -18.43 4.19 3.46
CA HIS A 28 -17.02 4.48 3.69
C HIS A 28 -16.05 3.33 3.32
N ASP A 29 -16.59 2.17 2.92
CA ASP A 29 -15.82 0.98 2.52
C ASP A 29 -16.30 0.46 1.14
N PRO A 30 -16.14 1.27 0.07
CA PRO A 30 -16.53 0.87 -1.27
C PRO A 30 -15.58 -0.18 -1.85
N ALA A 31 -16.15 -1.05 -2.69
CA ALA A 31 -15.37 -1.92 -3.54
C ALA A 31 -14.57 -1.14 -4.59
N LEU A 32 -13.63 -1.84 -5.26
CA LEU A 32 -13.01 -1.31 -6.48
C LEU A 32 -14.06 -1.15 -7.57
N SER A 33 -13.94 -0.10 -8.38
CA SER A 33 -14.72 0.05 -9.61
C SER A 33 -14.27 -0.95 -10.68
N THR A 34 -15.04 -1.11 -11.76
CA THR A 34 -14.68 -1.98 -12.90
C THR A 34 -13.28 -1.67 -13.45
N ASP A 35 -12.96 -0.39 -13.63
CA ASP A 35 -11.62 0.03 -14.08
C ASP A 35 -10.56 -0.11 -12.97
N GLY A 36 -10.94 0.07 -11.70
CA GLY A 36 -10.09 -0.20 -10.54
C GLY A 36 -9.65 -1.65 -10.44
N MET A 37 -10.55 -2.61 -10.71
CA MET A 37 -10.18 -4.02 -10.85
C MET A 37 -9.15 -4.24 -11.97
N GLY A 38 -9.28 -3.52 -13.09
CA GLY A 38 -8.30 -3.53 -14.18
C GLY A 38 -6.93 -3.03 -13.74
N GLN A 39 -6.88 -1.92 -13.00
CA GLN A 39 -5.64 -1.38 -12.43
C GLN A 39 -5.00 -2.36 -11.44
N ALA A 40 -5.78 -2.94 -10.52
CA ALA A 40 -5.28 -3.90 -9.53
C ALA A 40 -4.65 -5.14 -10.19
N ARG A 41 -5.27 -5.68 -11.26
CA ARG A 41 -4.71 -6.79 -12.03
C ARG A 41 -3.38 -6.42 -12.68
N LYS A 42 -3.27 -5.21 -13.25
CA LYS A 42 -2.03 -4.72 -13.87
C LYS A 42 -0.93 -4.52 -12.82
N LEU A 43 -1.26 -3.98 -11.66
CA LEU A 43 -0.33 -3.86 -10.53
C LEU A 43 0.13 -5.24 -10.04
N GLY A 44 -0.78 -6.20 -9.89
CA GLY A 44 -0.42 -7.58 -9.51
C GLY A 44 0.55 -8.22 -10.50
N ARG A 45 0.30 -8.08 -11.81
CA ARG A 45 1.24 -8.52 -12.86
C ARG A 45 2.59 -7.82 -12.72
N ARG A 46 2.61 -6.50 -12.50
CA ARG A 46 3.83 -5.72 -12.30
C ARG A 46 4.62 -6.23 -11.09
N VAL A 47 3.99 -6.42 -9.94
CA VAL A 47 4.60 -6.98 -8.73
C VAL A 47 5.19 -8.36 -9.01
N GLY A 48 4.47 -9.25 -9.72
CA GLY A 48 4.98 -10.57 -10.09
C GLY A 48 6.26 -10.55 -10.94
N THR A 49 6.54 -9.46 -11.67
CA THR A 49 7.80 -9.28 -12.40
C THR A 49 8.97 -8.79 -11.55
N LEU A 50 8.72 -8.32 -10.33
CA LEU A 50 9.72 -7.68 -9.46
C LEU A 50 10.36 -8.64 -8.44
N GLY A 51 9.94 -9.90 -8.44
CA GLY A 51 10.39 -10.98 -7.56
C GLY A 51 9.27 -12.03 -7.40
N LYS A 52 9.59 -13.26 -6.99
CA LYS A 52 8.61 -14.34 -6.78
C LYS A 52 7.61 -13.99 -5.65
N ALA A 53 6.59 -13.19 -5.97
CA ALA A 53 5.34 -13.19 -5.23
C ALA A 53 4.40 -14.13 -6.00
N GLU A 54 4.14 -15.32 -5.45
CA GLU A 54 3.14 -16.20 -6.03
C GLU A 54 1.74 -15.63 -5.76
N THR A 55 0.92 -15.54 -6.82
CA THR A 55 -0.46 -15.05 -6.72
C THR A 55 -1.43 -16.22 -6.86
N LEU A 56 -1.85 -16.78 -5.73
CA LEU A 56 -2.90 -17.81 -5.64
C LEU A 56 -4.09 -17.26 -4.80
N PRO A 57 -5.27 -17.89 -4.84
CA PRO A 57 -6.39 -17.53 -3.97
C PRO A 57 -5.98 -17.55 -2.48
N PRO A 58 -6.52 -16.68 -1.61
CA PRO A 58 -6.10 -16.59 -0.21
C PRO A 58 -6.20 -17.91 0.58
N SER A 59 -7.22 -18.72 0.30
CA SER A 59 -7.36 -20.08 0.88
C SER A 59 -6.27 -21.02 0.37
N THR A 60 -6.01 -21.03 -0.94
CA THR A 60 -4.92 -21.82 -1.55
C THR A 60 -3.54 -21.38 -1.06
N LEU A 61 -3.34 -20.07 -0.84
CA LEU A 61 -2.14 -19.51 -0.25
C LEU A 61 -1.99 -19.92 1.22
N ALA A 62 -3.08 -19.88 2.00
CA ALA A 62 -3.11 -20.30 3.41
C ALA A 62 -2.82 -21.80 3.57
N ASP A 63 -3.28 -22.63 2.63
CA ASP A 63 -3.05 -24.08 2.63
C ASP A 63 -1.63 -24.48 2.15
N GLN A 64 -1.00 -23.68 1.30
CA GLN A 64 0.33 -23.97 0.73
C GLN A 64 1.50 -23.29 1.45
N PHE A 65 1.26 -22.16 2.11
CA PHE A 65 2.27 -21.39 2.81
C PHE A 65 1.84 -21.17 4.26
N ASP A 66 2.50 -21.84 5.21
CA ASP A 66 2.31 -21.68 6.67
C ASP A 66 2.39 -20.22 7.16
N ARG A 67 2.96 -19.32 6.34
CA ARG A 67 3.14 -17.89 6.60
C ARG A 67 1.97 -17.02 6.16
N VAL A 68 0.99 -17.55 5.42
CA VAL A 68 -0.25 -16.85 5.06
C VAL A 68 -1.26 -17.07 6.18
N GLN A 69 -1.16 -16.22 7.19
CA GLN A 69 -1.95 -16.34 8.40
C GLN A 69 -3.19 -15.44 8.31
N GLN A 70 -4.36 -16.01 8.61
CA GLN A 70 -5.59 -15.21 8.76
C GLN A 70 -5.58 -14.39 10.07
N GLY A 71 -4.73 -14.77 11.04
CA GLY A 71 -4.40 -13.96 12.20
C GLY A 71 -3.07 -13.25 12.01
N HIS A 72 -2.94 -12.03 12.52
CA HIS A 72 -1.66 -11.33 12.59
C HIS A 72 -1.48 -10.76 13.99
N ASP A 73 -0.24 -10.71 14.48
CA ASP A 73 0.11 -9.90 15.65
C ASP A 73 0.31 -8.45 15.17
N PRO A 74 -0.64 -7.53 15.41
CA PRO A 74 -0.52 -6.17 14.92
C PRO A 74 0.65 -5.46 15.60
N CYS A 75 1.52 -4.84 14.80
CA CYS A 75 2.55 -3.95 15.33
C CYS A 75 1.95 -2.81 16.19
N ARG A 76 0.76 -2.33 15.83
CA ARG A 76 0.01 -1.26 16.53
C ARG A 76 -1.48 -1.39 16.26
N THR A 77 -2.30 -0.99 17.23
CA THR A 77 -3.76 -0.88 17.08
C THR A 77 -4.15 0.59 16.88
N PRO A 78 -4.95 0.94 15.85
CA PRO A 78 -5.50 2.28 15.71
C PRO A 78 -6.48 2.60 16.83
N THR A 79 -6.55 3.87 17.24
CA THR A 79 -7.60 4.38 18.13
C THR A 79 -8.42 5.39 17.35
N TYR A 80 -9.75 5.32 17.47
CA TYR A 80 -10.66 6.24 16.78
C TYR A 80 -11.34 7.18 17.80
N PRO A 81 -11.46 8.48 17.50
CA PRO A 81 -10.90 9.18 16.34
C PRO A 81 -9.39 9.43 16.48
N GLU A 82 -8.69 9.57 15.36
CA GLU A 82 -7.29 10.03 15.31
C GLU A 82 -7.16 11.21 14.34
N SER A 83 -6.30 12.17 14.66
CA SER A 83 -5.91 13.23 13.74
C SER A 83 -5.02 12.70 12.61
N ARG A 84 -4.87 13.49 11.54
CA ARG A 84 -3.96 13.16 10.44
C ARG A 84 -2.52 12.92 10.93
N HIS A 85 -2.07 13.73 11.89
CA HIS A 85 -0.72 13.63 12.46
C HIS A 85 -0.54 12.33 13.25
N GLU A 86 -1.48 12.00 14.14
CA GLU A 86 -1.46 10.75 14.92
C GLU A 86 -1.51 9.52 14.02
N SER A 87 -2.37 9.55 12.99
CA SER A 87 -2.47 8.46 12.01
C SER A 87 -1.15 8.27 11.26
N LEU A 88 -0.51 9.34 10.78
CA LEU A 88 0.80 9.24 10.11
C LEU A 88 1.88 8.70 11.04
N ALA A 89 1.94 9.18 12.28
CA ALA A 89 2.92 8.71 13.27
C ALA A 89 2.74 7.22 13.55
N ARG A 90 1.49 6.77 13.74
CA ARG A 90 1.16 5.36 13.95
C ARG A 90 1.50 4.50 12.74
N ILE A 91 1.17 4.95 11.53
CA ILE A 91 1.51 4.25 10.28
C ILE A 91 3.03 4.15 10.10
N GLY A 92 3.78 5.23 10.36
CA GLY A 92 5.24 5.24 10.30
C GLY A 92 5.88 4.26 11.29
N ALA A 93 5.43 4.27 12.55
CA ALA A 93 5.87 3.32 13.56
C ALA A 93 5.50 1.86 13.21
N THR A 94 4.36 1.66 12.53
CA THR A 94 3.97 0.35 12.01
C THR A 94 4.91 -0.11 10.90
N GLY A 95 5.28 0.78 9.98
CA GLY A 95 6.26 0.49 8.92
C GLY A 95 7.63 0.11 9.46
N GLN A 96 8.14 0.84 10.46
CA GLN A 96 9.39 0.53 11.16
C GLN A 96 9.31 -0.85 11.85
N CYS A 97 8.26 -1.09 12.62
CA CYS A 97 8.06 -2.36 13.31
C CYS A 97 8.02 -3.56 12.34
N LEU A 98 7.32 -3.44 11.21
CA LEU A 98 7.28 -4.49 10.19
C LEU A 98 8.65 -4.70 9.54
N ALA A 99 9.40 -3.63 9.30
CA ALA A 99 10.75 -3.72 8.76
C ALA A 99 11.70 -4.43 9.72
N ASP A 100 11.64 -4.11 11.02
CA ASP A 100 12.48 -4.73 12.05
C ASP A 100 12.08 -6.19 12.35
N ARG A 101 10.78 -6.50 12.24
CA ARG A 101 10.24 -7.85 12.45
C ARG A 101 10.64 -8.82 11.33
N TYR A 102 10.83 -8.32 10.11
CA TYR A 102 11.14 -9.14 8.93
C TYR A 102 12.40 -8.63 8.20
N PRO A 103 13.56 -8.57 8.88
CA PRO A 103 14.74 -7.84 8.39
C PRO A 103 15.35 -8.43 7.10
N ASP A 104 15.15 -9.73 6.88
CA ASP A 104 15.69 -10.47 5.74
C ASP A 104 14.68 -10.71 4.60
N GLU A 105 13.45 -10.22 4.75
CA GLU A 105 12.37 -10.43 3.80
C GLU A 105 12.21 -9.27 2.82
N THR A 106 11.58 -9.56 1.67
CA THR A 106 10.99 -8.52 0.82
C THR A 106 9.52 -8.35 1.18
N LEU A 107 9.13 -7.15 1.60
CA LEU A 107 7.76 -6.86 1.98
C LEU A 107 7.01 -6.14 0.86
N LEU A 108 5.71 -6.43 0.72
CA LEU A 108 4.75 -5.62 -0.03
C LEU A 108 3.66 -5.14 0.92
N LEU A 109 3.55 -3.83 1.09
CA LEU A 109 2.53 -3.18 1.90
C LEU A 109 1.53 -2.49 0.98
N VAL A 110 0.26 -2.86 1.06
CA VAL A 110 -0.84 -2.30 0.26
C VAL A 110 -1.78 -1.52 1.17
N GLY A 111 -2.13 -0.29 0.78
CA GLY A 111 -3.05 0.54 1.57
C GLY A 111 -3.52 1.80 0.84
N HIS A 112 -3.67 2.89 1.57
CA HIS A 112 -4.08 4.20 1.04
C HIS A 112 -2.88 5.10 0.76
N GLY A 113 -3.12 6.29 0.18
CA GLY A 113 -2.07 7.30 0.01
C GLY A 113 -1.40 7.67 1.34
N MET A 114 -2.21 7.85 2.39
CA MET A 114 -1.72 8.05 3.76
C MET A 114 -0.91 6.87 4.31
N THR A 115 -1.24 5.64 3.94
CA THR A 115 -0.45 4.46 4.32
C THR A 115 0.96 4.55 3.73
N VAL A 116 1.05 4.82 2.42
CA VAL A 116 2.34 4.95 1.72
C VAL A 116 3.14 6.10 2.31
N LEU A 117 2.51 7.27 2.51
CA LEU A 117 3.17 8.45 3.07
C LEU A 117 3.66 8.22 4.50
N GLY A 118 2.82 7.66 5.38
CA GLY A 118 3.19 7.39 6.76
C GLY A 118 4.35 6.41 6.87
N VAL A 119 4.35 5.32 6.09
CA VAL A 119 5.46 4.36 6.08
C VAL A 119 6.75 5.02 5.57
N LEU A 120 6.67 5.83 4.51
CA LEU A 120 7.83 6.57 4.03
C LEU A 120 8.41 7.50 5.10
N HIS A 121 7.56 8.26 5.81
CA HIS A 121 8.04 9.12 6.90
C HIS A 121 8.66 8.33 8.06
N GLY A 122 8.11 7.16 8.40
CA GLY A 122 8.69 6.29 9.40
C GLY A 122 10.08 5.76 9.01
N LEU A 123 10.26 5.36 7.75
CA LEU A 123 11.52 4.74 7.30
C LEU A 123 12.59 5.76 6.89
N ILE A 124 12.21 6.82 6.18
CA ILE A 124 13.12 7.80 5.56
C ILE A 124 13.27 9.06 6.42
N GLY A 125 12.23 9.46 7.17
CA GLY A 125 12.22 10.70 7.94
C GLY A 125 11.64 11.90 7.17
N GLN A 126 12.20 13.09 7.42
CA GLN A 126 11.68 14.37 6.91
C GLN A 126 11.98 14.61 5.42
N ASP A 127 12.92 13.86 4.84
CA ASP A 127 13.38 14.04 3.45
C ASP A 127 12.50 13.32 2.40
N VAL A 128 11.32 12.83 2.80
CA VAL A 128 10.37 12.23 1.87
C VAL A 128 9.81 13.33 0.98
N PRO A 129 10.10 13.34 -0.34
CA PRO A 129 9.51 14.32 -1.24
C PRO A 129 8.00 14.09 -1.29
N ASP A 130 7.22 15.15 -1.51
CA ASP A 130 5.76 15.06 -1.67
C ASP A 130 5.30 15.11 -3.15
N PRO A 131 5.48 14.03 -3.95
CA PRO A 131 4.94 13.97 -5.30
C PRO A 131 3.56 13.28 -5.33
N GLY A 132 2.77 13.37 -4.25
CA GLY A 132 1.48 12.69 -4.16
C GLY A 132 1.59 11.16 -4.13
N CYS A 133 0.49 10.44 -4.34
CA CYS A 133 0.45 8.98 -4.36
C CYS A 133 -0.67 8.48 -5.30
N PRO A 134 -0.41 8.31 -6.61
CA PRO A 134 -1.43 7.89 -7.56
C PRO A 134 -2.03 6.53 -7.23
N LEU A 135 -3.27 6.30 -7.69
CA LEU A 135 -3.94 4.99 -7.56
C LEU A 135 -3.16 3.90 -8.27
N ALA A 136 -3.12 2.71 -7.66
CA ALA A 136 -2.33 1.57 -8.12
C ALA A 136 -0.85 1.86 -8.39
N SER A 137 -0.30 2.94 -7.83
CA SER A 137 1.12 3.25 -7.96
C SER A 137 1.98 2.37 -7.06
N LEU A 138 3.24 2.19 -7.45
CA LEU A 138 4.21 1.38 -6.74
C LEU A 138 5.44 2.21 -6.34
N THR A 139 5.81 2.16 -5.06
CA THR A 139 7.02 2.80 -4.52
C THR A 139 7.94 1.73 -3.95
N ARG A 140 9.24 1.83 -4.25
CA ARG A 140 10.28 0.93 -3.74
C ARG A 140 11.20 1.66 -2.78
N VAL A 141 11.35 1.11 -1.58
CA VAL A 141 12.31 1.55 -0.59
C VAL A 141 13.30 0.43 -0.31
N VAL A 142 14.58 0.76 -0.18
CA VAL A 142 15.63 -0.22 0.13
C VAL A 142 16.46 0.24 1.31
N ARG A 143 16.77 -0.68 2.22
CA ARG A 143 17.70 -0.44 3.33
C ARG A 143 19.12 -0.81 2.89
N ARG A 144 20.04 0.15 2.92
CA ARG A 144 21.49 -0.06 2.75
C ARG A 144 22.18 0.31 4.04
N GLU A 145 22.93 -0.64 4.60
CA GLU A 145 23.51 -0.49 5.94
C GLU A 145 22.41 -0.12 6.95
N ASN A 146 22.44 1.10 7.50
CA ASN A 146 21.45 1.60 8.46
C ASN A 146 20.46 2.60 7.87
N ASP A 147 20.61 2.98 6.59
CA ASP A 147 19.80 4.02 5.98
C ASP A 147 18.80 3.49 4.95
N TRP A 148 17.63 4.13 4.91
CA TRP A 148 16.59 3.84 3.94
C TRP A 148 16.67 4.80 2.75
N HIS A 149 16.47 4.26 1.56
CA HIS A 149 16.47 5.04 0.33
C HIS A 149 15.30 4.68 -0.57
N ILE A 150 14.63 5.70 -1.08
CA ILE A 150 13.65 5.54 -2.15
C ILE A 150 14.40 5.25 -3.46
N ARG A 151 14.06 4.14 -4.13
CA ARG A 151 14.66 3.73 -5.42
C ARG A 151 13.68 3.85 -6.58
N LEU A 152 12.39 3.81 -6.29
CA LEU A 152 11.32 4.01 -7.24
C LEU A 152 10.18 4.72 -6.50
N ARG A 153 9.61 5.76 -7.07
CA ARG A 153 8.53 6.53 -6.44
C ARG A 153 7.36 6.63 -7.41
N ASN A 154 6.17 6.29 -6.93
CA ASN A 154 4.91 6.45 -7.67
C ASN A 154 4.94 5.83 -9.09
N ASP A 155 5.56 4.66 -9.27
CA ASP A 155 5.60 3.99 -10.58
C ASP A 155 4.20 3.57 -11.01
N THR A 156 3.75 4.15 -12.11
CA THR A 156 2.51 3.81 -12.81
C THR A 156 2.77 3.33 -14.24
N SER A 157 4.02 2.96 -14.58
CA SER A 157 4.39 2.53 -15.94
C SER A 157 3.60 1.31 -16.44
N HIS A 158 3.01 0.55 -15.53
CA HIS A 158 2.16 -0.61 -15.83
C HIS A 158 0.69 -0.23 -16.13
N LEU A 159 0.34 1.06 -16.06
CA LEU A 159 -1.01 1.57 -16.33
C LEU A 159 -1.08 2.24 -17.71
N GLU A 160 -1.84 1.66 -18.62
CA GLU A 160 -2.04 2.15 -20.00
C GLU A 160 -2.68 3.56 -20.09
N ASN A 161 -3.50 3.93 -19.09
CA ASN A 161 -4.23 5.21 -19.08
C ASN A 161 -3.56 6.28 -18.19
N GLY A 162 -2.28 6.09 -17.85
CA GLY A 162 -1.52 7.00 -16.99
C GLY A 162 -1.97 7.02 -15.52
N SER A 163 -1.37 7.92 -14.75
CA SER A 163 -1.64 8.07 -13.31
C SER A 163 -3.01 8.73 -13.06
N ARG A 164 -3.71 8.30 -12.00
CA ARG A 164 -4.95 8.93 -11.54
C ARG A 164 -4.85 9.31 -10.08
N ALA A 165 -5.55 10.39 -9.72
CA ALA A 165 -5.62 10.91 -8.36
C ALA A 165 -4.23 11.11 -7.72
N ALA A 166 -3.27 11.60 -8.51
CA ALA A 166 -1.88 11.79 -8.09
C ALA A 166 -1.79 12.65 -6.82
N ASP A 167 -2.57 13.73 -6.75
CA ASP A 167 -2.54 14.69 -5.63
C ASP A 167 -3.48 14.33 -4.47
N ARG A 168 -4.26 13.24 -4.58
CA ARG A 168 -5.16 12.81 -3.49
C ARG A 168 -4.47 11.80 -2.60
N LEU A 169 -4.24 12.15 -1.33
CA LEU A 169 -3.72 11.23 -0.32
C LEU A 169 -4.82 10.45 0.43
N SER A 170 -6.08 10.83 0.22
CA SER A 170 -7.29 10.14 0.70
C SER A 170 -7.99 9.43 -0.45
#